data_AF-A0AB38Z7Y5-F1
#
_entry.id   AF-A0AB38Z7Y5-F1
#
_cell.length_a   1.000
_cell.length_b   1.000
_cell.length_c   1.000
_cell.angle_alpha   90.00
_cell.angle_beta   90.00
_cell.angle_gamma   90.00
#
_symmetry.space_group_name_H-M   'P 1'
#
loop_
_entity.id
_entity.type
_entity.pdbx_description
1 polymer ?
#
loop_
_entity_poly.entity_id
_entity_poly.type
_entity_poly.pdbx_seq_one_letter_code
_entity_poly.pdbx_strand_id
1 'polypeptide(L)'
;MTTEKQIEKGISDIVGALADPIIVFPGGWGDSIPDWLKNAITLERLTMNIKETRGEEPTGTDAEACAYLMTVSLTHPIDSDWTQIYLYVASKTSQRWNKSKIPDDIRVDSLTNHQMSKMDRLKGWIYRYRTTVRQDAERAARRQQKEEEVARKKEEQPALFEF
;
A
#
# COMPACT_ATOMS: atom_id res chain seq x y z
N MET A 1 -25.19 12.35 -12.90
CA MET A 1 -24.58 11.36 -13.80
C MET A 1 -23.11 11.25 -13.42
N THR A 2 -22.64 10.05 -13.11
CA THR A 2 -21.22 9.78 -12.85
C THR A 2 -20.46 9.90 -14.17
N THR A 3 -19.35 10.63 -14.21
CA THR A 3 -18.55 10.77 -15.43
C THR A 3 -17.73 9.51 -15.68
N GLU A 4 -17.38 9.23 -16.93
CA GLU A 4 -16.49 8.11 -17.32
C GLU A 4 -15.19 8.13 -16.51
N LYS A 5 -14.60 9.32 -16.37
CA LYS A 5 -13.40 9.56 -15.54
C LYS A 5 -13.60 9.21 -14.05
N GLN A 6 -14.79 9.44 -13.49
CA GLN A 6 -15.09 9.05 -12.11
C GLN A 6 -15.19 7.53 -11.96
N ILE A 7 -15.74 6.84 -12.95
CA ILE A 7 -15.82 5.38 -12.98
C ILE A 7 -14.41 4.78 -13.09
N GLU A 8 -13.58 5.28 -14.00
CA GLU A 8 -12.18 4.86 -14.16
C GLU A 8 -11.38 5.03 -12.87
N LYS A 9 -11.55 6.17 -12.18
CA LYS A 9 -10.90 6.42 -10.89
C LYS A 9 -11.33 5.36 -9.87
N GLY A 10 -12.63 5.14 -9.71
CA GLY A 10 -13.16 4.15 -8.77
C GLY A 10 -12.63 2.73 -9.03
N ILE A 11 -12.53 2.32 -10.29
CA ILE A 11 -11.93 1.03 -10.68
C ILE A 11 -10.45 1.01 -10.29
N SER A 12 -9.69 2.07 -10.62
CA SER A 12 -8.28 2.20 -10.25
C SER A 12 -8.07 2.10 -8.73
N ASP A 13 -8.93 2.71 -7.93
CA ASP A 13 -8.82 2.69 -6.46
C ASP A 13 -9.10 1.28 -5.90
N ILE A 14 -10.07 0.55 -6.47
CA ILE A 14 -10.34 -0.85 -6.13
C ILE A 14 -9.15 -1.74 -6.51
N VAL A 15 -8.63 -1.60 -7.74
CA VAL A 15 -7.44 -2.33 -8.18
C VAL A 15 -6.26 -2.02 -7.26
N GLY A 16 -6.06 -0.76 -6.89
CA GLY A 16 -5.00 -0.37 -5.96
C GLY A 16 -5.14 -1.03 -4.59
N ALA A 17 -6.36 -1.13 -4.06
CA ALA A 17 -6.58 -1.82 -2.79
C ALA A 17 -6.15 -3.30 -2.83
N LEU A 18 -6.34 -3.97 -3.97
CA LEU A 18 -6.09 -5.40 -4.15
C LEU A 18 -4.65 -5.72 -4.61
N ALA A 19 -4.07 -4.87 -5.45
CA ALA A 19 -2.86 -5.18 -6.21
C ALA A 19 -1.70 -4.21 -5.97
N ASP A 20 -1.92 -3.07 -5.30
CA ASP A 20 -0.79 -2.21 -4.92
C ASP A 20 0.18 -3.01 -4.02
N PRO A 21 1.50 -2.84 -4.20
CA PRO A 21 2.48 -3.56 -3.40
C PRO A 21 2.31 -3.27 -1.90
N ILE A 22 2.62 -4.26 -1.07
CA ILE A 22 2.77 -4.06 0.38
C ILE A 22 4.16 -3.46 0.59
N ILE A 23 4.22 -2.23 1.09
CA ILE A 23 5.48 -1.53 1.32
C ILE A 23 6.10 -2.02 2.63
N VAL A 24 7.34 -2.49 2.54
CA VAL A 24 8.10 -3.03 3.67
C VAL A 24 9.45 -2.32 3.78
N PHE A 25 10.07 -2.40 4.94
CA PHE A 25 11.43 -1.90 5.11
C PHE A 25 12.42 -2.75 4.28
N PRO A 26 13.39 -2.14 3.59
CA PRO A 26 14.41 -2.87 2.86
C PRO A 26 15.28 -3.68 3.83
N GLY A 27 15.06 -5.00 3.85
CA GLY A 27 15.80 -5.91 4.72
C GLY A 27 15.54 -7.40 4.47
N GLY A 28 14.78 -7.75 3.42
CA GLY A 28 14.45 -9.14 3.08
C GLY A 28 13.33 -9.77 3.92
N TRP A 29 12.67 -9.02 4.80
CA TRP A 29 11.63 -9.52 5.70
C TRP A 29 10.21 -9.48 5.14
N GLY A 30 10.03 -9.16 3.86
CA GLY A 30 8.70 -9.07 3.24
C GLY A 30 7.90 -10.38 3.32
N ASP A 31 8.57 -11.51 3.11
CA ASP A 31 7.96 -12.84 3.18
C ASP A 31 7.64 -13.27 4.62
N SER A 32 8.20 -12.58 5.61
CA SER A 32 7.91 -12.83 7.04
C SER A 32 6.61 -12.19 7.51
N ILE A 33 5.95 -11.38 6.67
CA ILE A 33 4.62 -10.82 6.99
C ILE A 33 3.60 -11.96 7.05
N PRO A 34 2.89 -12.14 8.19
CA PRO A 34 1.86 -13.14 8.30
C PRO A 34 0.73 -12.92 7.28
N ASP A 35 0.19 -14.00 6.71
CA ASP A 35 -0.86 -13.90 5.68
C ASP A 35 -2.14 -13.22 6.18
N TRP A 36 -2.46 -13.38 7.46
CA TRP A 36 -3.58 -12.66 8.06
C TRP A 36 -3.39 -11.14 8.03
N LEU A 37 -2.15 -10.66 8.14
CA LEU A 37 -1.83 -9.23 8.11
C LEU A 37 -1.87 -8.70 6.68
N LYS A 38 -1.43 -9.52 5.69
CA LYS A 38 -1.62 -9.21 4.26
C LYS A 38 -3.12 -9.07 3.93
N ASN A 39 -3.95 -9.99 4.42
CA ASN A 39 -5.41 -9.92 4.24
C ASN A 39 -6.03 -8.70 4.95
N ALA A 40 -5.56 -8.37 6.16
CA ALA A 40 -5.98 -7.17 6.88
C ALA A 40 -5.65 -5.90 6.10
N ILE A 41 -4.46 -5.80 5.49
CA ILE A 41 -4.07 -4.68 4.63
C ILE A 41 -5.08 -4.49 3.51
N THR A 42 -5.39 -5.56 2.75
CA THR A 42 -6.34 -5.50 1.64
C THR A 42 -7.72 -4.99 2.09
N LEU A 43 -8.24 -5.52 3.21
CA LEU A 43 -9.55 -5.14 3.71
C LEU A 43 -9.58 -3.71 4.30
N GLU A 44 -8.49 -3.28 4.94
CA GLU A 44 -8.37 -1.91 5.43
C GLU A 44 -8.23 -0.90 4.28
N ARG A 45 -7.54 -1.25 3.18
CA ARG A 45 -7.48 -0.43 1.96
C ARG A 45 -8.86 -0.26 1.34
N LEU A 46 -9.65 -1.34 1.23
CA LEU A 46 -11.04 -1.25 0.77
C LEU A 46 -11.91 -0.38 1.69
N THR A 47 -11.70 -0.47 3.01
CA THR A 47 -12.36 0.42 3.98
C THR A 47 -11.98 1.88 3.75
N MET A 48 -10.71 2.16 3.44
CA MET A 48 -10.25 3.52 3.10
C MET A 48 -10.86 4.04 1.81
N ASN A 49 -11.03 3.20 0.78
CA ASN A 49 -11.73 3.61 -0.44
C ASN A 49 -13.18 4.03 -0.12
N ILE A 50 -13.88 3.28 0.74
CA ILE A 50 -15.24 3.66 1.19
C ILE A 50 -15.22 5.01 1.94
N LYS A 51 -14.23 5.23 2.81
CA LYS A 51 -14.07 6.51 3.52
C LYS A 51 -13.80 7.68 2.56
N GLU A 52 -12.99 7.47 1.52
CA GLU A 52 -12.74 8.47 0.49
C GLU A 52 -14.03 8.84 -0.26
N THR A 53 -14.91 7.87 -0.56
CA THR A 53 -16.24 8.20 -1.16
C THR A 53 -17.11 9.09 -0.29
N ARG A 54 -16.83 9.16 1.02
CA ARG A 54 -17.52 10.00 2.00
C ARG A 54 -16.80 11.35 2.24
N GLY A 55 -15.73 11.63 1.51
CA GLY A 55 -14.97 12.87 1.61
C GLY A 55 -13.84 12.87 2.65
N GLU A 56 -13.49 11.73 3.24
CA GLU A 56 -12.29 11.62 4.09
C GLU A 56 -11.02 11.64 3.23
N GLU A 57 -9.93 12.22 3.76
CA GLU A 57 -8.65 12.26 3.06
C GLU A 57 -8.03 10.86 2.95
N PRO A 58 -7.63 10.41 1.75
CA PRO A 58 -7.05 9.09 1.58
C PRO A 58 -5.66 9.01 2.23
N THR A 59 -5.40 7.91 2.94
CA THR A 59 -4.14 7.69 3.65
C THR A 59 -3.83 6.20 3.79
N GLY A 60 -2.63 5.89 4.29
CA GLY A 60 -2.20 4.53 4.59
C GLY A 60 -2.93 3.97 5.80
N THR A 61 -3.00 2.64 5.87
CA THR A 61 -3.79 1.93 6.88
C THR A 61 -2.97 1.60 8.13
N ASP A 62 -3.65 1.25 9.23
CA ASP A 62 -2.98 0.78 10.45
C ASP A 62 -2.24 -0.55 10.17
N ALA A 63 -2.88 -1.45 9.42
CA ALA A 63 -2.28 -2.72 9.03
C ALA A 63 -1.00 -2.56 8.18
N GLU A 64 -0.95 -1.58 7.27
CA GLU A 64 0.26 -1.29 6.50
C GLU A 64 1.38 -0.71 7.35
N ALA A 65 1.05 0.23 8.24
CA ALA A 65 2.02 0.78 9.18
C ALA A 65 2.57 -0.34 10.09
N CYS A 66 1.71 -1.25 10.56
CA CYS A 66 2.09 -2.41 11.33
C CYS A 66 3.07 -3.32 10.56
N ALA A 67 2.75 -3.68 9.31
CA ALA A 67 3.62 -4.51 8.49
C ALA A 67 4.98 -3.85 8.23
N TYR A 68 4.99 -2.56 7.90
CA TYR A 68 6.23 -1.80 7.70
C TYR A 68 7.08 -1.82 8.96
N LEU A 69 6.54 -1.38 10.10
CA LEU A 69 7.29 -1.29 11.36
C LEU A 69 7.73 -2.66 11.89
N MET A 70 6.95 -3.72 11.65
CA MET A 70 7.36 -5.10 11.94
C MET A 70 8.67 -5.41 11.19
N THR A 71 8.72 -5.16 9.87
CA THR A 71 9.94 -5.42 9.08
C THR A 71 11.12 -4.51 9.46
N VAL A 72 10.87 -3.28 9.92
CA VAL A 72 11.92 -2.43 10.51
C VAL A 72 12.52 -3.12 11.74
N SER A 73 11.67 -3.59 12.67
CA SER A 73 12.12 -4.16 13.95
C SER A 73 12.90 -5.46 13.81
N LEU A 74 12.65 -6.20 12.74
CA LEU A 74 13.42 -7.39 12.38
C LEU A 74 14.79 -7.05 11.77
N THR A 75 14.96 -5.83 11.25
CA THR A 75 16.20 -5.41 10.59
C THR A 75 17.16 -4.74 11.57
N HIS A 76 16.66 -3.88 12.44
CA HIS A 76 17.48 -3.17 13.41
C HIS A 76 16.67 -2.70 14.62
N PRO A 77 17.33 -2.38 15.74
CA PRO A 77 16.69 -1.72 16.88
C PRO A 77 16.00 -0.42 16.44
N ILE A 78 14.80 -0.19 16.97
CA ILE A 78 13.98 0.98 16.69
C ILE A 78 14.08 1.95 17.88
N ASP A 79 14.04 3.26 17.63
CA ASP A 79 13.97 4.22 18.73
C ASP A 79 12.64 4.15 19.51
N SER A 80 12.61 4.79 20.67
CA SER A 80 11.48 4.70 21.59
C SER A 80 10.17 5.17 20.98
N ASP A 81 10.15 6.23 20.16
CA ASP A 81 8.90 6.74 19.59
C ASP A 81 8.31 5.74 18.61
N TRP A 82 9.13 5.24 17.69
CA TRP A 82 8.67 4.27 16.69
C TRP A 82 8.34 2.91 17.30
N THR A 83 9.00 2.54 18.40
CA THR A 83 8.63 1.34 19.18
C THR A 83 7.23 1.50 19.77
N GLN A 84 6.92 2.64 20.39
CA GLN A 84 5.57 2.93 20.91
C GLN A 84 4.53 2.96 19.80
N ILE A 85 4.83 3.59 18.65
CA ILE A 85 3.95 3.60 17.48
C ILE A 85 3.70 2.18 16.98
N TYR A 86 4.74 1.34 16.87
CA TYR A 86 4.62 -0.05 16.44
C TYR A 86 3.71 -0.86 17.36
N LEU A 87 3.96 -0.81 18.67
CA LEU A 87 3.14 -1.51 19.66
C LEU A 87 1.68 -1.04 19.64
N TYR A 88 1.45 0.26 19.45
CA TYR A 88 0.10 0.82 19.31
C TYR A 88 -0.63 0.27 18.07
N VAL A 89 -0.02 0.36 16.88
CA VAL A 89 -0.67 -0.14 15.65
C VAL A 89 -0.81 -1.66 15.66
N ALA A 90 0.18 -2.38 16.18
CA ALA A 90 0.12 -3.84 16.30
C ALA A 90 -1.02 -4.26 17.25
N SER A 91 -1.19 -3.57 18.37
CA SER A 91 -2.29 -3.82 19.32
C SER A 91 -3.65 -3.60 18.65
N LYS A 92 -3.81 -2.44 18.01
CA LYS A 92 -5.06 -2.03 17.35
C LYS A 92 -5.42 -2.97 16.19
N THR A 93 -4.47 -3.30 15.33
CA THR A 93 -4.68 -4.20 14.20
C THR A 93 -4.96 -5.62 14.68
N SER A 94 -4.22 -6.14 15.66
CA SER A 94 -4.44 -7.49 16.20
C SER A 94 -5.82 -7.64 16.86
N GLN A 95 -6.25 -6.61 17.60
CA GLN A 95 -7.58 -6.57 18.22
C GLN A 95 -8.69 -6.49 17.16
N ARG A 96 -8.55 -5.58 16.17
CA ARG A 96 -9.54 -5.40 15.10
C ARG A 96 -9.80 -6.68 14.32
N TRP A 97 -8.75 -7.48 14.09
CA TRP A 97 -8.82 -8.71 13.28
C TRP A 97 -8.91 -10.00 14.11
N ASN A 98 -9.08 -9.88 15.43
CA ASN A 98 -9.21 -10.98 16.39
C ASN A 98 -8.12 -12.06 16.25
N LYS A 99 -6.84 -11.63 16.19
CA LYS A 99 -5.71 -12.55 15.93
C LYS A 99 -4.93 -12.92 17.17
N SER A 100 -4.64 -11.96 18.04
CA SER A 100 -3.94 -12.22 19.29
C SER A 100 -4.20 -11.09 20.27
N LYS A 101 -4.25 -11.41 21.56
CA LYS A 101 -4.21 -10.41 22.62
C LYS A 101 -2.75 -10.05 22.83
N ILE A 102 -2.41 -8.78 22.59
CA ILE A 102 -1.12 -8.25 22.99
C ILE A 102 -1.08 -8.25 24.53
N PRO A 103 -0.04 -8.83 25.15
CA PRO A 103 0.13 -8.80 26.60
C PRO A 103 0.02 -7.39 27.18
N ASP A 104 -0.65 -7.25 28.32
CA ASP A 104 -0.99 -5.95 28.90
C ASP A 104 0.26 -5.13 29.31
N ASP A 105 1.39 -5.78 29.56
CA ASP A 105 2.68 -5.18 29.92
C ASP A 105 3.37 -4.45 28.76
N ILE A 106 3.08 -4.85 27.51
CA ILE A 106 3.65 -4.23 26.30
C ILE A 106 2.60 -3.49 25.46
N ARG A 107 1.33 -3.55 25.87
CA ARG A 107 0.23 -2.91 25.14
C ARG A 107 0.34 -1.40 25.25
N VAL A 108 0.20 -0.73 24.11
CA VAL A 108 0.17 0.74 24.04
C VAL A 108 -1.22 1.15 23.58
N ASP A 109 -1.98 1.79 24.47
CA ASP A 109 -3.38 2.19 24.22
C ASP A 109 -3.51 3.62 23.66
N SER A 110 -2.47 4.45 23.79
CA SER A 110 -2.49 5.83 23.33
C SER A 110 -1.11 6.30 22.90
N LEU A 111 -1.09 7.26 21.97
CA LEU A 111 0.12 7.91 21.50
C LEU A 111 0.09 9.40 21.85
N THR A 112 1.26 9.97 22.05
CA THR A 112 1.41 11.43 22.16
C THR A 112 1.10 12.11 20.83
N ASN A 113 0.77 13.41 20.83
CA ASN A 113 0.54 14.18 19.59
C ASN A 113 1.72 14.12 18.61
N HIS A 114 2.95 14.10 19.14
CA HIS A 114 4.16 13.96 18.34
C HIS A 114 4.23 12.59 17.65
N GLN A 115 3.98 11.51 18.39
CA GLN A 115 3.96 10.14 17.87
C GLN A 115 2.82 9.93 16.86
N MET A 116 1.63 10.48 17.14
CA MET A 116 0.51 10.50 16.20
C MET A 116 0.91 11.18 14.88
N SER A 117 1.53 12.37 14.96
CA SER A 117 1.99 13.10 13.77
C SER A 117 3.05 12.32 12.97
N LYS A 118 3.97 11.61 13.65
CA LYS A 118 4.94 10.70 13.00
C LYS A 118 4.23 9.55 12.29
N MET A 119 3.27 8.91 12.96
CA MET A 119 2.50 7.81 12.39
C MET A 119 1.69 8.25 11.17
N ASP A 120 1.04 9.41 11.22
CA ASP A 120 0.24 9.94 10.11
C ASP A 120 1.12 10.27 8.90
N ARG A 121 2.32 10.81 9.13
CA ARG A 121 3.33 11.00 8.08
C ARG A 121 3.77 9.67 7.45
N LEU A 122 4.00 8.64 8.26
CA LEU A 122 4.35 7.29 7.78
C LEU A 122 3.24 6.73 6.89
N LYS A 123 1.99 6.76 7.36
CA LYS A 123 0.82 6.28 6.60
C LYS A 123 0.63 7.04 5.29
N GLY A 124 0.73 8.38 5.33
CA GLY A 124 0.65 9.20 4.14
C GLY A 124 1.77 8.90 3.14
N TRP A 125 2.99 8.63 3.63
CA TRP A 125 4.09 8.20 2.77
C TRP A 125 3.84 6.83 2.14
N ILE A 126 3.42 5.82 2.92
CA ILE A 126 3.10 4.47 2.41
C ILE A 126 2.05 4.56 1.30
N TYR A 127 0.98 5.31 1.54
CA TYR A 127 -0.10 5.50 0.57
C TYR A 127 0.38 6.13 -0.74
N ARG A 128 1.15 7.23 -0.65
CA ARG A 128 1.71 7.89 -1.84
C ARG A 128 2.66 6.93 -2.57
N TYR A 129 3.55 6.26 -1.85
CA TYR A 129 4.57 5.42 -2.45
C TYR A 129 3.97 4.22 -3.19
N ARG A 130 3.03 3.49 -2.59
CA ARG A 130 2.37 2.35 -3.27
C ARG A 130 1.61 2.80 -4.53
N THR A 131 0.97 3.98 -4.46
CA THR A 131 0.22 4.55 -5.58
C THR A 131 1.16 4.96 -6.71
N THR A 132 2.30 5.58 -6.38
CA THR A 132 3.33 5.95 -7.35
C THR A 132 3.88 4.71 -8.05
N VAL A 133 4.20 3.65 -7.31
CA VAL A 133 4.73 2.39 -7.89
C VAL A 133 3.75 1.81 -8.91
N ARG A 134 2.45 1.75 -8.60
CA ARG A 134 1.44 1.29 -9.57
C ARG A 134 1.37 2.21 -10.80
N GLN A 135 1.29 3.53 -10.59
CA GLN A 135 1.21 4.48 -11.71
C GLN A 135 2.46 4.45 -12.61
N ASP A 136 3.64 4.20 -12.03
CA ASP A 136 4.88 4.02 -12.79
C ASP A 136 4.83 2.71 -13.58
N ALA A 137 4.38 1.61 -12.98
CA ALA A 137 4.22 0.32 -13.67
C ALA A 137 3.21 0.41 -14.83
N GLU A 138 2.06 1.04 -14.63
CA GLU A 138 1.07 1.29 -15.70
C GLU A 138 1.66 2.14 -16.83
N ARG A 139 2.45 3.17 -16.50
CA ARG A 139 3.13 4.01 -17.50
C ARG A 139 4.18 3.22 -18.27
N ALA A 140 4.95 2.36 -17.61
CA ALA A 140 5.94 1.50 -18.24
C ALA A 140 5.28 0.48 -19.19
N ALA A 141 4.22 -0.20 -18.74
CA ALA A 141 3.46 -1.15 -19.56
C ALA A 141 2.89 -0.50 -20.83
N ARG A 142 2.32 0.71 -20.71
CA ARG A 142 1.82 1.46 -21.88
C ARG A 142 2.92 1.86 -22.87
N ARG A 143 4.15 2.09 -22.40
CA ARG A 143 5.30 2.38 -23.28
C ARG A 143 5.72 1.13 -24.03
N GLN A 144 5.85 0.00 -23.33
CA GLN A 144 6.19 -1.30 -23.93
C GLN A 144 5.17 -1.72 -25.00
N GLN A 145 3.87 -1.61 -24.71
CA GLN A 145 2.82 -1.94 -25.69
C GLN A 145 2.92 -1.09 -26.96
N LYS A 146 3.24 0.20 -26.84
CA LYS A 146 3.44 1.08 -28.00
C LYS A 146 4.68 0.70 -28.80
N GLU A 147 5.77 0.34 -28.13
CA GLU A 147 7.01 -0.11 -28.76
C GLU A 147 6.80 -1.44 -29.51
N GLU A 148 6.09 -2.39 -28.91
CA GLU A 148 5.70 -3.66 -29.54
C GLU A 148 4.79 -3.44 -30.75
N GLU A 149 3.80 -2.55 -30.67
CA GLU A 149 2.91 -2.24 -31.80
C GLU A 149 3.68 -1.59 -32.97
N VAL A 150 4.62 -0.70 -32.66
CA VAL A 150 5.50 -0.09 -33.67
C VAL A 150 6.44 -1.12 -34.29
N ALA A 151 7.01 -2.03 -33.49
CA ALA A 151 7.84 -3.12 -33.98
C ALA A 151 7.05 -4.05 -34.92
N ARG A 152 5.84 -4.47 -34.50
CA ARG A 152 4.94 -5.30 -35.32
C ARG A 152 4.59 -4.61 -36.65
N LYS A 153 4.24 -3.32 -36.63
CA LYS A 153 3.96 -2.54 -37.85
C LYS A 153 5.17 -2.43 -38.80
N LYS A 154 6.40 -2.38 -38.27
CA LYS A 154 7.62 -2.38 -39.08
C LYS A 154 7.91 -3.75 -39.68
N GLU A 155 7.67 -4.83 -38.94
CA GLU A 155 7.82 -6.21 -39.41
C GLU A 155 6.77 -6.59 -40.47
N GLU A 156 5.58 -6.01 -40.43
CA GLU A 156 4.52 -6.19 -41.43
C GLU A 156 4.76 -5.36 -42.72
N GLN A 157 5.64 -4.35 -42.70
CA GLN A 157 5.90 -3.44 -43.82
C GLN A 157 6.83 -3.92 -44.97
N PRO A 158 7.61 -5.02 -44.94
CA PRO A 158 8.51 -5.36 -46.04
C PRO A 158 7.89 -6.21 -47.17
N ALA A 159 6.57 -6.44 -47.21
CA ALA A 159 5.94 -7.23 -48.28
C ALA A 159 5.07 -6.43 -49.28
N LEU A 160 4.97 -5.10 -49.14
CA LEU A 160 4.03 -4.28 -49.93
C LEU A 160 4.66 -3.51 -51.10
N PHE A 161 5.98 -3.59 -51.29
CA PHE A 161 6.68 -2.92 -52.40
C PHE A 161 7.85 -3.75 -52.93
N GLU A 162 7.55 -4.90 -53.55
CA GLU A 162 8.41 -5.41 -54.63
C GLU A 162 7.85 -4.86 -55.95
N PHE A 163 8.57 -3.91 -56.56
CA PHE A 163 8.29 -3.35 -57.90
C PHE A 163 9.09 -4.10 -58.96
#